data_AF-A0A929KBE8-F1
#
_entry.id   AF-A0A929KBE8-F1
#
_cell.length_a   1.000
_cell.length_b   1.000
_cell.length_c   1.000
_cell.angle_alpha   90.00
_cell.angle_beta   90.00
_cell.angle_gamma   90.00
#
_symmetry.space_group_name_H-M   'P 1'
#
loop_
_entity.id
_entity.type
_entity.pdbx_description
1 polymer ?
#
loop_
_entity_poly.entity_id
_entity_poly.type
_entity_poly.pdbx_seq_one_letter_code
_entity_poly.pdbx_strand_id
1 'polypeptide(L)'
;RPAIHLSYSSNIWWSIVITGIFATALAFYMQNKFQRYSTATKTAIIFSGEPIFAAMFAYLLLGEKVGLIAWAGGLLIIFGMVISQREEKI
;
A
#
# COMPACT_ATOMS: atom_id res chain seq x y z
N ARG A 1 -28.19 -19.76 7.90
CA ARG A 1 -28.16 -18.29 7.69
C ARG A 1 -27.00 -17.76 8.50
N PRO A 2 -25.91 -17.24 7.91
CA PRO A 2 -24.84 -16.65 8.71
C PRO A 2 -25.43 -15.44 9.44
N ALA A 3 -25.57 -15.54 10.75
CA ALA A 3 -25.94 -14.40 11.58
C ALA A 3 -24.72 -13.48 11.63
N ILE A 4 -24.84 -12.28 11.08
CA ILE A 4 -23.79 -11.28 11.13
C ILE A 4 -23.69 -10.81 12.59
N HIS A 5 -22.74 -11.36 13.32
CA HIS A 5 -22.45 -10.94 14.69
C HIS A 5 -21.67 -9.62 14.65
N LEU A 6 -22.40 -8.50 14.54
CA LEU A 6 -21.83 -7.16 14.68
C LEU A 6 -21.37 -6.96 16.14
N SER A 7 -20.10 -7.24 16.40
CA SER A 7 -19.48 -6.96 17.68
C SER A 7 -19.27 -5.44 17.78
N TYR A 8 -20.04 -4.76 18.64
CA TYR A 8 -19.87 -3.34 18.92
C TYR A 8 -18.74 -3.10 19.93
N SER A 9 -17.49 -3.32 19.50
CA SER A 9 -16.31 -2.97 20.29
C SER A 9 -15.82 -1.56 19.89
N SER A 10 -15.46 -0.73 20.87
CA SER A 10 -14.93 0.62 20.64
C SER A 10 -13.72 0.61 19.68
N ASN A 11 -12.93 -0.45 19.70
CA ASN A 11 -11.78 -0.65 18.80
C ASN A 11 -12.18 -0.73 17.32
N ILE A 12 -13.35 -1.30 16.99
CA ILE A 12 -13.79 -1.46 15.60
C ILE A 12 -14.12 -0.10 14.98
N TRP A 13 -14.80 0.76 15.74
CA TRP A 13 -15.09 2.13 15.29
C TRP A 13 -13.82 2.92 15.01
N TRP A 14 -12.79 2.74 15.84
CA TRP A 14 -11.50 3.37 15.64
C TRP A 14 -10.81 2.87 14.36
N SER A 15 -10.79 1.55 14.15
CA SER A 15 -10.25 0.95 12.91
C SER A 15 -10.97 1.44 11.67
N ILE A 16 -12.31 1.54 11.70
CA ILE A 16 -13.12 2.07 10.59
C ILE A 16 -12.75 3.52 10.27
N VAL A 17 -12.63 4.37 11.30
CA VAL A 17 -12.29 5.78 11.11
C VAL A 17 -10.89 5.93 10.51
N ILE A 18 -9.89 5.21 11.04
CA ILE A 18 -8.52 5.27 10.52
C ILE A 18 -8.45 4.77 9.08
N THR A 19 -9.00 3.58 8.80
CA THR A 19 -8.89 2.96 7.47
C THR A 19 -9.76 3.68 6.43
N GLY A 20 -10.96 4.11 6.81
CA GLY A 20 -11.88 4.79 5.91
C GLY A 20 -11.45 6.23 5.61
N ILE A 21 -11.09 7.01 6.63
CA ILE A 21 -10.75 8.42 6.42
C ILE A 21 -9.30 8.57 5.95
N PHE A 22 -8.33 8.04 6.70
CA PHE A 22 -6.92 8.30 6.44
C PHE A 22 -6.36 7.38 5.35
N ALA A 23 -6.54 6.07 5.49
CA ALA A 23 -5.97 5.12 4.54
C ALA A 23 -6.69 5.14 3.17
N THR A 24 -7.96 5.56 3.13
CA THR A 24 -8.78 5.51 1.91
C THR A 24 -9.12 6.90 1.38
N ALA A 25 -10.03 7.64 2.04
CA ALA A 25 -10.58 8.88 1.50
C ALA A 25 -9.50 9.95 1.27
N LEU A 26 -8.64 10.17 2.27
CA LEU A 26 -7.55 11.14 2.18
C LEU A 26 -6.50 10.70 1.16
N ALA A 27 -6.09 9.42 1.19
CA ALA A 27 -5.12 8.88 0.25
C ALA A 27 -5.59 9.03 -1.21
N PHE A 28 -6.83 8.64 -1.51
CA PHE A 28 -7.40 8.80 -2.86
C PHE A 28 -7.64 10.25 -3.24
N TYR A 29 -8.03 11.11 -2.30
CA TYR A 29 -8.14 12.54 -2.57
C TYR A 29 -6.78 13.14 -2.98
N MET A 30 -5.72 12.85 -2.23
CA MET A 30 -4.36 13.29 -2.55
C MET A 30 -3.90 12.70 -3.89
N GLN A 31 -4.09 11.40 -4.09
CA GLN A 31 -3.78 10.71 -5.34
C GLN A 31 -4.43 11.43 -6.53
N ASN A 32 -5.75 11.60 -6.53
CA ASN A 32 -6.46 12.27 -7.62
C ASN A 32 -6.03 13.73 -7.80
N LYS A 33 -5.79 14.46 -6.70
CA LYS A 33 -5.38 15.87 -6.75
C LYS A 33 -3.97 16.06 -7.30
N PHE A 34 -3.05 15.15 -7.01
CA PHE A 34 -1.65 15.26 -7.40
C PHE A 34 -1.32 14.52 -8.70
N GLN A 35 -2.09 13.49 -9.08
CA GLN A 35 -1.94 12.79 -10.35
C GLN A 35 -2.01 13.73 -11.55
N ARG A 36 -2.88 14.76 -11.53
CA ARG A 36 -2.97 15.76 -12.61
C ARG A 36 -1.73 16.65 -12.76
N TYR A 37 -0.85 16.70 -11.77
CA TYR A 37 0.41 17.46 -11.82
C TYR A 37 1.62 16.55 -12.14
N SER A 38 1.39 15.25 -12.33
CA SER A 38 2.41 14.25 -12.63
C SER A 38 2.09 13.54 -13.95
N THR A 39 3.06 12.85 -14.53
CA THR A 39 2.79 11.96 -15.66
C THR A 39 2.31 10.60 -15.16
N ALA A 40 1.60 9.85 -16.01
CA ALA A 40 1.19 8.48 -15.70
C ALA A 40 2.39 7.61 -15.30
N THR A 41 3.49 7.72 -16.05
CA THR A 41 4.80 7.10 -15.79
C THR A 41 5.30 7.36 -14.37
N LYS A 42 5.45 8.64 -14.00
CA LYS A 42 6.02 9.03 -12.72
C LYS A 42 5.14 8.58 -11.56
N THR A 43 3.83 8.64 -11.75
CA THR A 43 2.85 8.17 -10.76
C THR A 43 2.92 6.66 -10.59
N ALA A 44 2.97 5.89 -11.68
CA ALA A 44 3.10 4.43 -11.65
C ALA A 44 4.41 4.00 -10.97
N ILE A 45 5.50 4.75 -11.19
CA ILE A 45 6.78 4.56 -10.49
C ILE A 45 6.62 4.78 -8.98
N ILE A 46 5.91 5.83 -8.57
CA ILE A 46 5.67 6.08 -7.15
C ILE A 46 4.84 4.95 -6.52
N PHE A 47 3.77 4.48 -7.19
CA PHE A 47 2.91 3.42 -6.67
C PHE A 47 3.58 2.05 -6.67
N SER A 48 4.47 1.77 -7.62
CA SER A 48 5.26 0.53 -7.57
C SER A 48 6.24 0.48 -6.39
N GLY A 49 6.49 1.61 -5.71
CA GLY A 49 7.19 1.66 -4.44
C GLY A 49 6.33 1.28 -3.21
N GLU A 50 5.01 1.22 -3.33
CA GLU A 50 4.08 0.89 -2.23
C GLU A 50 4.45 -0.39 -1.46
N PRO A 51 4.86 -1.51 -2.10
CA PRO A 51 5.21 -2.74 -1.40
C PRO A 51 6.42 -2.59 -0.45
N ILE A 52 7.34 -1.68 -0.76
CA ILE A 52 8.51 -1.39 0.09
C ILE A 52 8.03 -0.71 1.38
N PHE A 53 7.14 0.27 1.26
CA PHE A 53 6.53 0.93 2.43
C PHE A 53 5.68 -0.04 3.23
N ALA A 54 4.88 -0.88 2.58
CA ALA A 54 4.08 -1.91 3.24
C ALA A 54 4.96 -2.87 4.07
N ALA A 55 6.05 -3.39 3.49
CA ALA A 55 6.99 -4.25 4.20
C ALA A 55 7.68 -3.53 5.37
N MET A 56 8.08 -2.27 5.17
CA MET A 56 8.69 -1.44 6.21
C MET A 56 7.73 -1.21 7.39
N PHE A 57 6.47 -0.83 7.12
CA PHE A 57 5.48 -0.59 8.17
C PHE A 57 5.01 -1.89 8.84
N ALA A 58 4.94 -3.02 8.13
CA ALA A 58 4.67 -4.32 8.73
C ALA A 58 5.74 -4.70 9.76
N TYR A 59 7.02 -4.48 9.43
CA TYR A 59 8.11 -4.68 10.38
C TYR A 59 8.04 -3.71 11.57
N LEU A 60 7.84 -2.40 11.33
CA LEU A 60 7.90 -1.37 12.37
C LEU A 60 6.67 -1.30 13.28
N LEU A 61 5.46 -1.42 12.73
CA LEU A 61 4.20 -1.21 13.45
C LEU A 61 3.58 -2.52 13.93
N LEU A 62 3.71 -3.61 13.16
CA LEU A 62 3.15 -4.91 13.51
C LEU A 62 4.18 -5.85 14.15
N GLY A 63 5.48 -5.51 14.09
CA GLY A 63 6.56 -6.33 14.62
C GLY A 63 6.75 -7.63 13.84
N GLU A 64 6.27 -7.70 12.60
CA GLU A 64 6.37 -8.89 11.77
C GLU A 64 7.82 -9.15 11.39
N LYS A 65 8.31 -10.38 11.65
CA LYS A 65 9.64 -10.79 11.22
C LYS A 65 9.62 -11.12 9.74
N VAL A 66 10.43 -10.40 8.96
CA VAL A 66 10.57 -10.64 7.52
C VAL A 66 11.33 -11.95 7.31
N GLY A 67 10.59 -13.01 6.98
CA GLY A 67 11.15 -14.32 6.64
C GLY A 67 11.83 -14.32 5.26
N LEU A 68 12.58 -15.39 4.96
CA LEU A 68 13.29 -15.56 3.68
C LEU A 68 12.38 -15.42 2.45
N ILE A 69 11.13 -15.91 2.53
CA ILE A 69 10.15 -15.81 1.44
C ILE A 69 9.74 -14.35 1.21
N ALA A 70 9.53 -13.57 2.28
CA ALA A 70 9.17 -12.16 2.18
C ALA A 70 10.32 -11.34 1.60
N TRP A 71 11.58 -11.66 1.94
CA TRP A 71 12.76 -11.07 1.30
C TRP A 71 12.84 -11.40 -0.19
N ALA A 72 12.62 -12.66 -0.57
CA ALA A 72 12.62 -13.07 -1.98
C ALA A 72 11.52 -12.36 -2.78
N GLY A 73 10.30 -12.28 -2.22
CA GLY A 73 9.19 -11.54 -2.83
C GLY A 73 9.46 -10.05 -2.94
N GLY A 74 10.02 -9.42 -1.90
CA GLY A 74 10.40 -8.00 -1.92
C GLY A 74 11.46 -7.69 -2.98
N LEU A 75 12.47 -8.54 -3.13
CA LEU A 75 13.46 -8.41 -4.19
C LEU A 75 12.82 -8.58 -5.57
N LEU A 76 11.93 -9.56 -5.75
CA LEU A 76 11.22 -9.77 -7.01
C LEU A 76 10.40 -8.54 -7.43
N ILE A 77 9.72 -7.89 -6.49
CA ILE A 77 8.97 -6.66 -6.72
C ILE A 77 9.91 -5.53 -7.17
N ILE A 78 11.04 -5.33 -6.47
CA ILE A 78 12.02 -4.30 -6.83
C ILE A 78 12.57 -4.56 -8.25
N PHE A 79 12.92 -5.80 -8.57
CA PHE A 79 13.39 -6.17 -9.90
C PHE A 79 12.33 -5.92 -10.98
N GLY A 80 11.08 -6.35 -10.76
CA GLY A 80 9.98 -6.10 -11.67
C GLY A 80 9.75 -4.61 -11.93
N MET A 81 9.81 -3.80 -10.87
CA MET A 81 9.70 -2.34 -10.95
C MET A 81 10.82 -1.72 -11.79
N VAL A 82 12.07 -2.13 -11.57
CA VAL A 82 13.23 -1.63 -12.33
C VAL A 82 13.14 -2.02 -13.81
N ILE A 83 12.69 -3.25 -14.12
CA ILE A 83 12.51 -3.72 -15.50
C ILE A 83 11.38 -2.95 -16.18
N SER A 84 10.23 -2.82 -15.53
CA SER A 84 9.07 -2.09 -16.07
C SER A 84 9.40 -0.63 -16.39
N GLN A 85 10.21 0.03 -15.55
CA GLN A 85 10.69 1.38 -15.84
C GLN A 85 11.58 1.49 -17.08
N ARG A 86 12.30 0.42 -17.44
CA ARG A 86 13.22 0.44 -18.58
C ARG A 86 12.51 0.35 -19.92
N GLU A 87 11.42 -0.39 -20.02
CA GLU A 87 10.64 -0.49 -21.25
C GLU A 87 9.97 0.83 -21.63
N GLU A 88 9.53 1.63 -20.66
CA GLU A 88 8.86 2.89 -20.95
C GLU A 88 9.81 4.00 -21.44
N LYS A 89 11.13 3.78 -21.32
CA LYS A 89 12.16 4.71 -21.79
C LYS A 89 12.70 4.38 -23.20
N ILE A 90 12.18 3.34 -23.84
CA ILE A 90 12.49 2.92 -25.22
C ILE A 90 11.34 3.35 -26.13
#